data_AF-D7LYR8-F1
#
_entry.id   AF-D7LYR8-F1
#
_cell.length_a   1.000
_cell.length_b   1.000
_cell.length_c   1.000
_cell.angle_alpha   90.00
_cell.angle_beta   90.00
_cell.angle_gamma   90.00
#
_symmetry.space_group_name_H-M   'P 1'
#
loop_
_entity.id
_entity.type
_entity.pdbx_description
1 polymer ?
#
loop_
_entity_poly.entity_id
_entity_poly.type
_entity_poly.pdbx_seq_one_letter_code
_entity_poly.pdbx_strand_id
1 'polypeptide(L)'
;MSYLVLRDNIRASAVCKAWRKAAESVRVVEKHPWVITFPKHDDLTILFDPLERKRYTLNLPELAGTNVCYSKDGWLLMRRSGLVDMFFFNPYTRELINLPKCELSFQAIAFSSAPTSGTCVVIALRPFTRFVIRISICYLGATEWVTQDFSCSHGFDPYMHSNLVYANDHFYCFSSGGVLVDFDLASRTMSHQVWNEHRCPYMH
;
A
#
# COMPACT_ATOMS: atom_id res chain seq x y z
N MET A 1 -1.49 5.87 -25.07
CA MET A 1 -2.59 6.40 -24.24
C MET A 1 -3.06 7.71 -24.85
N SER A 2 -4.36 7.97 -24.92
CA SER A 2 -4.91 9.23 -25.45
C SER A 2 -4.84 10.31 -24.37
N TYR A 3 -4.24 11.46 -24.70
CA TYR A 3 -4.24 12.67 -23.87
C TYR A 3 -5.55 13.49 -24.00
N LEU A 4 -6.48 13.05 -24.87
CA LEU A 4 -7.77 13.70 -25.07
C LEU A 4 -8.77 13.24 -24.02
N VAL A 5 -9.39 14.21 -23.32
CA VAL A 5 -10.53 13.99 -22.42
C VAL A 5 -11.68 13.34 -23.21
N LEU A 6 -12.50 12.52 -22.56
CA LEU A 6 -13.57 11.72 -23.20
C LEU A 6 -14.44 12.53 -24.17
N ARG A 7 -14.76 13.79 -23.82
CA ARG A 7 -15.54 14.71 -24.67
C ARG A 7 -14.88 15.00 -26.03
N ASP A 8 -13.58 15.26 -26.04
CA ASP A 8 -12.85 15.57 -27.27
C ASP A 8 -12.55 14.32 -28.09
N ASN A 9 -12.39 13.17 -27.42
CA ASN A 9 -12.35 11.87 -28.09
C ASN A 9 -13.68 11.59 -28.84
N ILE A 10 -14.83 11.90 -28.23
CA ILE A 10 -16.15 11.77 -28.88
C ILE A 10 -16.25 12.69 -30.10
N ARG A 11 -15.83 13.94 -29.99
CA ARG A 11 -15.83 14.90 -31.11
C ARG A 11 -14.93 14.43 -32.26
N ALA A 12 -13.71 14.00 -31.96
CA ALA A 12 -12.79 13.44 -32.95
C ALA A 12 -13.37 12.19 -33.63
N SER A 13 -14.10 11.36 -32.88
CA SER A 13 -14.74 10.15 -33.41
C SER A 13 -15.90 10.42 -34.39
N ALA A 14 -16.43 11.65 -34.42
CA ALA A 14 -17.50 12.02 -35.33
C ALA A 14 -17.02 12.44 -36.73
N VAL A 15 -15.71 12.66 -36.93
CA VAL A 15 -15.14 13.21 -38.17
C VAL A 15 -15.18 12.20 -39.32
N CYS A 16 -14.69 10.97 -39.10
CA CYS A 16 -14.71 9.92 -40.11
C CYS A 16 -14.58 8.51 -39.48
N LYS A 17 -14.85 7.46 -40.28
CA LYS A 17 -14.79 6.05 -39.80
C LYS A 17 -13.40 5.65 -39.29
N ALA A 18 -12.33 6.13 -39.91
CA ALA A 18 -10.96 5.83 -39.48
C ALA A 18 -10.66 6.47 -38.11
N TRP A 19 -11.06 7.74 -37.94
CA TRP A 19 -10.90 8.48 -36.69
C TRP A 19 -11.78 7.93 -35.58
N ARG A 20 -13.00 7.47 -35.91
CA ARG A 20 -13.85 6.74 -34.98
C ARG A 20 -13.18 5.49 -34.44
N LYS A 21 -12.62 4.66 -35.33
CA LYS A 21 -11.94 3.41 -34.96
C LYS A 21 -10.70 3.68 -34.10
N ALA A 22 -9.92 4.71 -34.45
CA ALA A 22 -8.78 5.16 -33.65
C ALA A 22 -9.23 5.71 -32.28
N ALA A 23 -10.26 6.55 -32.24
CA ALA A 23 -10.80 7.14 -31.03
C ALA A 23 -11.37 6.08 -30.08
N GLU A 24 -12.11 5.09 -30.59
CA GLU A 24 -12.62 3.95 -29.82
C GLU A 24 -11.47 3.12 -29.22
N SER A 25 -10.38 2.87 -29.97
CA SER A 25 -9.21 2.13 -29.45
C SER A 25 -8.45 2.86 -28.33
N VAL A 26 -8.59 4.18 -28.24
CA VAL A 26 -7.92 4.99 -27.21
C VAL A 26 -8.89 5.62 -26.22
N ARG A 27 -10.19 5.28 -26.31
CA ARG A 27 -11.25 5.80 -25.44
C ARG A 27 -11.10 5.15 -24.07
N VAL A 28 -10.36 5.82 -23.20
CA VAL A 28 -10.34 5.51 -21.77
C VAL A 28 -11.55 6.19 -21.17
N VAL A 29 -12.62 5.43 -20.92
CA VAL A 29 -13.65 5.90 -19.98
C VAL A 29 -12.95 6.09 -18.66
N GLU A 30 -13.03 7.29 -18.07
CA GLU A 30 -12.51 7.55 -16.73
C GLU A 30 -13.11 6.54 -15.75
N LYS A 31 -12.37 5.45 -15.50
CA LYS A 31 -12.72 4.49 -14.47
C LYS A 31 -12.33 5.14 -13.16
N HIS A 32 -13.30 5.80 -12.53
CA HIS A 32 -13.09 6.38 -11.22
C HIS A 32 -12.75 5.24 -10.24
N PRO A 33 -11.78 5.44 -9.35
CA PRO A 33 -11.42 4.39 -8.41
C PRO A 33 -12.61 4.10 -7.50
N TRP A 34 -13.00 2.84 -7.42
CA TRP A 34 -13.98 2.38 -6.45
C TRP A 34 -13.30 2.19 -5.09
N VAL A 35 -14.05 2.41 -4.01
CA VAL A 35 -13.53 2.31 -2.65
C VAL A 35 -13.99 1.01 -2.05
N ILE A 36 -13.07 0.21 -1.51
CA ILE A 36 -13.40 -0.97 -0.69
C ILE A 36 -13.24 -0.59 0.78
N THR A 37 -14.25 -0.93 1.58
CA THR A 37 -14.28 -0.70 3.02
C THR A 37 -14.41 -2.03 3.75
N PHE A 38 -13.60 -2.19 4.80
CA PHE A 38 -13.61 -3.33 5.72
C PHE A 38 -14.04 -2.83 7.11
N PRO A 39 -15.34 -2.90 7.46
CA PRO A 39 -15.83 -2.47 8.77
C PRO A 39 -15.24 -3.37 9.88
N LYS A 40 -14.93 -2.78 11.04
CA LYS A 40 -14.30 -3.51 12.16
C LYS A 40 -15.23 -4.47 12.90
N HIS A 41 -16.54 -4.26 12.82
CA HIS A 41 -17.55 -4.97 13.61
C HIS A 41 -18.56 -5.71 12.75
N ASP A 42 -18.28 -5.82 11.45
CA ASP A 42 -19.17 -6.45 10.48
C ASP A 42 -18.31 -7.26 9.52
N ASP A 43 -18.73 -8.49 9.24
CA ASP A 43 -18.04 -9.36 8.27
C ASP A 43 -18.33 -8.94 6.81
N LEU A 44 -19.18 -7.91 6.62
CA LEU A 44 -19.54 -7.39 5.31
C LEU A 44 -18.44 -6.48 4.74
N THR A 45 -17.82 -6.92 3.64
CA THR A 45 -16.98 -6.04 2.81
C THR A 45 -17.88 -5.19 1.90
N ILE A 46 -17.66 -3.88 1.87
CA ILE A 46 -18.45 -2.94 1.07
C ILE A 46 -17.60 -2.37 -0.05
N LEU A 47 -18.13 -2.43 -1.27
CA LEU A 47 -17.58 -1.76 -2.45
C LEU A 47 -18.46 -0.55 -2.79
N PHE A 48 -17.85 0.62 -2.85
CA PHE A 48 -18.54 1.88 -3.08
C PHE A 48 -18.14 2.47 -4.42
N ASP A 49 -19.15 2.71 -5.26
CA ASP A 49 -19.01 3.51 -6.48
C ASP A 49 -19.27 4.98 -6.13
N PRO A 50 -18.23 5.85 -6.15
CA PRO A 50 -18.40 7.26 -5.80
C PRO A 50 -19.19 8.07 -6.84
N LEU A 51 -19.25 7.61 -8.09
CA LEU A 51 -20.00 8.29 -9.16
C LEU A 51 -21.49 8.03 -9.02
N GLU A 52 -21.87 6.76 -8.92
CA GLU A 52 -23.28 6.37 -8.79
C GLU A 52 -23.78 6.54 -7.35
N ARG A 53 -22.87 6.77 -6.40
CA ARG A 53 -23.13 6.78 -4.94
C ARG A 53 -23.81 5.48 -4.48
N LYS A 54 -23.48 4.36 -5.13
CA LYS A 54 -24.03 3.04 -4.83
C LYS A 54 -23.05 2.23 -4.01
N ARG A 55 -23.61 1.39 -3.13
CA ARG A 55 -22.88 0.43 -2.31
C ARG A 55 -23.24 -0.97 -2.77
N TYR A 56 -22.23 -1.81 -2.90
CA TYR A 56 -22.33 -3.22 -3.23
C TYR A 56 -21.70 -4.01 -2.09
N THR A 57 -22.34 -5.09 -1.70
CA THR A 57 -21.78 -6.02 -0.73
C THR A 57 -20.91 -7.04 -1.46
N LEU A 58 -19.65 -7.16 -1.06
CA LEU A 58 -18.74 -8.19 -1.52
C LEU A 58 -18.71 -9.32 -0.49
N ASN A 59 -19.05 -10.53 -0.92
CA ASN A 59 -18.90 -11.72 -0.09
C ASN A 59 -17.48 -12.27 -0.22
N LEU A 60 -16.62 -11.98 0.76
CA LEU A 60 -15.22 -12.39 0.82
C LEU A 60 -14.96 -13.20 2.10
N PRO A 61 -15.49 -14.45 2.19
CA PRO A 61 -15.32 -15.29 3.38
C PRO A 61 -13.85 -15.58 3.71
N GLU A 62 -12.95 -15.49 2.72
CA GLU A 62 -11.51 -15.65 2.86
C GLU A 62 -10.88 -14.59 3.78
N LEU A 63 -11.56 -13.46 3.99
CA LEU A 63 -11.10 -12.36 4.83
C LEU A 63 -11.69 -12.38 6.25
N ALA A 64 -12.59 -13.32 6.56
CA ALA A 64 -13.20 -13.43 7.88
C ALA A 64 -12.12 -13.57 8.98
N GLY A 65 -12.19 -12.73 10.00
CA GLY A 65 -11.22 -12.71 11.11
C GLY A 65 -9.81 -12.23 10.73
N THR A 66 -9.64 -11.58 9.58
CA THR A 66 -8.35 -11.03 9.13
C THR A 66 -8.36 -9.50 9.08
N ASN A 67 -7.19 -8.88 9.16
CA ASN A 67 -7.03 -7.43 9.11
C ASN A 67 -6.24 -7.01 7.88
N VAL A 68 -6.68 -5.95 7.22
CA VAL A 68 -5.90 -5.30 6.15
C VAL A 68 -4.77 -4.51 6.78
N CYS A 69 -3.54 -4.76 6.33
CA CYS A 69 -2.34 -4.05 6.79
C CYS A 69 -1.83 -3.04 5.76
N TYR A 70 -1.94 -3.36 4.47
CA TYR A 70 -1.50 -2.48 3.38
C TYR A 70 -2.24 -2.80 2.09
N SER A 71 -2.27 -1.87 1.15
CA SER A 71 -2.89 -2.06 -0.17
C SER A 71 -2.11 -1.33 -1.26
N LYS A 72 -1.82 -2.01 -2.37
CA LYS A 72 -1.13 -1.43 -3.53
C LYS A 72 -1.40 -2.29 -4.76
N ASP A 73 -1.50 -1.67 -5.93
CA ASP A 73 -1.65 -2.34 -7.23
C ASP A 73 -2.80 -3.37 -7.31
N GLY A 74 -3.91 -3.10 -6.60
CA GLY A 74 -5.08 -3.99 -6.56
C GLY A 74 -4.93 -5.20 -5.61
N TRP A 75 -3.83 -5.28 -4.88
CA TRP A 75 -3.58 -6.32 -3.88
C TRP A 75 -3.67 -5.77 -2.46
N LEU A 76 -4.12 -6.62 -1.55
CA LEU A 76 -4.16 -6.38 -0.13
C LEU A 76 -3.10 -7.25 0.55
N LEU A 77 -2.41 -6.66 1.53
CA LEU A 77 -1.60 -7.41 2.47
C LEU A 77 -2.41 -7.60 3.74
N MET A 78 -2.71 -8.86 4.05
CA MET A 78 -3.62 -9.26 5.11
C MET A 78 -2.85 -9.94 6.26
N ARG A 79 -3.38 -9.80 7.46
CA ARG A 79 -2.90 -10.50 8.67
C ARG A 79 -4.03 -11.37 9.24
N ARG A 80 -3.78 -12.67 9.44
CA ARG A 80 -4.71 -13.57 10.14
C ARG A 80 -4.73 -13.28 11.65
N SER A 81 -5.73 -13.78 12.36
CA SER A 81 -5.78 -13.80 13.83
C SER A 81 -4.63 -14.65 14.39
N GLY A 82 -3.48 -14.00 14.55
CA GLY A 82 -2.19 -14.53 14.98
C GLY A 82 -1.12 -13.49 14.64
N LEU A 83 -0.20 -13.19 15.56
CA LEU A 83 0.70 -12.02 15.42
C LEU A 83 1.62 -12.07 14.18
N VAL A 84 1.72 -13.21 13.50
CA VAL A 84 2.82 -13.54 12.58
C VAL A 84 2.40 -14.14 11.22
N ASP A 85 1.11 -14.44 11.03
CA ASP A 85 0.62 -15.10 9.82
C ASP A 85 0.06 -14.08 8.81
N MET A 86 0.77 -13.94 7.69
CA MET A 86 0.49 -12.94 6.66
C MET A 86 0.30 -13.55 5.28
N PHE A 87 -0.52 -12.89 4.46
CA PHE A 87 -0.76 -13.30 3.08
C PHE A 87 -1.18 -12.11 2.21
N PHE A 88 -0.89 -12.21 0.92
CA PHE A 88 -1.50 -11.35 -0.08
C PHE A 88 -2.87 -11.87 -0.49
N PHE A 89 -3.79 -10.95 -0.75
CA PHE A 89 -5.11 -11.26 -1.27
C PHE A 89 -5.49 -10.28 -2.37
N ASN A 90 -6.00 -10.82 -3.48
CA ASN A 90 -6.61 -10.02 -4.53
C ASN A 90 -8.15 -10.13 -4.42
N PRO A 91 -8.88 -9.06 -4.08
CA PRO A 91 -10.33 -9.12 -3.89
C PRO A 91 -11.11 -9.37 -5.20
N TYR A 92 -10.49 -9.20 -6.36
CA TYR A 92 -11.12 -9.41 -7.66
C TYR A 92 -10.92 -10.83 -8.18
N THR A 93 -9.70 -11.35 -8.09
CA THR A 93 -9.38 -12.73 -8.55
C THR A 93 -9.56 -13.78 -7.47
N ARG A 94 -9.69 -13.36 -6.20
CA ARG A 94 -9.66 -14.20 -4.99
C ARG A 94 -8.38 -15.00 -4.81
N GLU A 95 -7.32 -14.61 -5.52
CA GLU A 95 -6.02 -15.25 -5.39
C GLU A 95 -5.40 -14.93 -4.03
N LEU A 96 -4.81 -15.95 -3.40
CA LEU A 96 -4.17 -15.87 -2.11
C LEU A 96 -2.73 -16.38 -2.20
N ILE A 97 -1.78 -15.57 -1.74
CA ILE A 97 -0.36 -15.92 -1.71
C ILE A 97 0.14 -15.80 -0.28
N ASN A 98 0.48 -16.93 0.36
CA ASN A 98 0.99 -16.92 1.73
C ASN A 98 2.43 -16.39 1.76
N LEU A 99 2.76 -15.66 2.82
CA LEU A 99 4.13 -15.28 3.15
C LEU A 99 4.72 -16.24 4.18
N PRO A 100 6.05 -16.39 4.25
CA PRO A 100 6.68 -17.09 5.36
C PRO A 100 6.33 -16.38 6.67
N LYS A 101 6.31 -17.13 7.78
CA LYS A 101 5.98 -16.57 9.09
C LYS A 101 7.01 -15.52 9.48
N CYS A 102 6.55 -14.34 9.86
CA CYS A 102 7.42 -13.29 10.39
C CYS A 102 7.47 -13.45 11.90
N GLU A 103 8.55 -13.99 12.46
CA GLU A 103 8.66 -14.24 13.92
C GLU A 103 8.66 -12.96 14.77
N LEU A 104 8.75 -11.79 14.14
CA LEU A 104 8.83 -10.50 14.81
C LEU A 104 7.48 -9.81 14.84
N SER A 105 7.09 -9.30 16.01
CA SER A 105 6.05 -8.28 16.08
C SER A 105 6.53 -7.01 15.38
N PHE A 106 5.76 -6.53 14.41
CA PHE A 106 6.03 -5.29 13.66
C PHE A 106 4.88 -4.31 13.86
N GLN A 107 5.20 -3.02 13.73
CA GLN A 107 4.22 -1.94 13.92
C GLN A 107 3.75 -1.33 12.60
N ALA A 108 4.60 -1.35 11.56
CA ALA A 108 4.24 -0.94 10.21
C ALA A 108 4.68 -2.00 9.20
N ILE A 109 3.94 -2.12 8.10
CA ILE A 109 4.29 -3.03 7.01
C ILE A 109 3.81 -2.47 5.67
N ALA A 110 4.57 -2.69 4.61
CA ALA A 110 4.21 -2.33 3.25
C ALA A 110 4.88 -3.27 2.25
N PHE A 111 4.46 -3.18 0.98
CA PHE A 111 5.09 -3.91 -0.12
C PHE A 111 5.31 -3.02 -1.35
N SER A 112 6.31 -3.36 -2.16
CA SER A 112 6.80 -2.51 -3.26
C SER A 112 5.95 -2.55 -4.53
N SER A 113 5.34 -3.69 -4.85
CA SER A 113 4.56 -3.89 -6.08
C SER A 113 3.61 -5.09 -5.96
N ALA A 114 2.70 -5.28 -6.91
CA ALA A 114 1.89 -6.50 -6.98
C ALA A 114 2.75 -7.78 -6.81
N PRO A 115 2.36 -8.77 -5.98
CA PRO A 115 3.12 -10.00 -5.79
C PRO A 115 3.34 -10.76 -7.10
N THR A 116 2.43 -10.65 -8.07
CA THR A 116 2.58 -11.28 -9.40
C THR A 116 3.60 -10.60 -10.32
N SER A 117 4.22 -9.48 -9.90
CA SER A 117 5.21 -8.77 -10.71
C SER A 117 6.59 -9.45 -10.79
N GLY A 118 6.88 -10.39 -9.88
CA GLY A 118 8.19 -11.06 -9.78
C GLY A 118 9.28 -10.26 -9.05
N THR A 119 9.05 -8.98 -8.74
CA THR A 119 9.99 -8.10 -8.03
C THR A 119 9.43 -7.55 -6.71
N CYS A 120 8.31 -8.10 -6.25
CA CYS A 120 7.66 -7.65 -5.03
C CYS A 120 8.52 -7.96 -3.80
N VAL A 121 8.71 -6.94 -2.97
CA VAL A 121 9.38 -7.01 -1.68
C VAL A 121 8.45 -6.48 -0.61
N VAL A 122 8.37 -7.21 0.50
CA VAL A 122 7.62 -6.81 1.70
C VAL A 122 8.59 -6.33 2.75
N ILE A 123 8.30 -5.18 3.37
CA ILE A 123 9.06 -4.64 4.48
C ILE A 123 8.17 -4.50 5.69
N ALA A 124 8.57 -5.15 6.78
CA ALA A 124 8.03 -4.96 8.12
C ALA A 124 8.99 -4.08 8.92
N LEU A 125 8.46 -3.05 9.56
CA LEU A 125 9.23 -2.12 10.40
C LEU A 125 8.77 -2.24 11.86
N ARG A 126 9.75 -2.35 12.74
CA ARG A 126 9.59 -2.35 14.19
C ARG A 126 10.61 -1.39 14.81
N PRO A 127 10.18 -0.24 15.34
CA PRO A 127 10.95 0.52 16.31
C PRO A 127 11.24 -0.36 17.54
N PHE A 128 12.49 -0.79 17.70
CA PHE A 128 12.90 -1.68 18.80
C PHE A 128 13.19 -0.87 20.06
N THR A 129 13.85 0.27 19.89
CA THR A 129 13.99 1.33 20.90
C THR A 129 13.80 2.68 20.23
N ARG A 130 13.83 3.77 21.01
CA ARG A 130 13.85 5.13 20.43
C ARG A 130 14.97 5.30 19.39
N PHE A 131 16.13 4.65 19.54
CA PHE A 131 17.28 4.89 18.67
C PHE A 131 17.60 3.72 17.72
N VAL A 132 16.81 2.66 17.77
CA VAL A 132 17.04 1.45 16.95
C VAL A 132 15.75 1.05 16.28
N ILE A 133 15.78 1.01 14.95
CA ILE A 133 14.69 0.54 14.10
C ILE A 133 15.12 -0.79 13.50
N ARG A 134 14.30 -1.81 13.73
CA ARG A 134 14.45 -3.14 13.13
C ARG A 134 13.60 -3.20 11.88
N ILE A 135 14.22 -3.59 10.77
CA ILE A 135 13.55 -3.77 9.48
C ILE A 135 13.71 -5.24 9.08
N SER A 136 12.59 -5.88 8.77
CA SER A 136 12.54 -7.24 8.25
C SER A 136 12.04 -7.21 6.82
N ILE A 137 12.76 -7.89 5.93
CA ILE A 137 12.56 -7.87 4.48
C ILE A 137 12.19 -9.28 4.03
N CYS A 138 11.11 -9.42 3.27
CA CYS A 138 10.72 -10.67 2.65
C CYS A 138 10.62 -10.49 1.14
N TYR A 139 11.36 -11.32 0.40
CA TYR A 139 11.19 -11.46 -1.04
C TYR A 139 10.11 -12.51 -1.31
N LEU A 140 9.35 -12.33 -2.38
CA LEU A 140 8.35 -13.33 -2.74
C LEU A 140 9.03 -14.67 -3.09
N GLY A 141 8.50 -15.77 -2.55
CA GLY A 141 9.08 -17.10 -2.70
C GLY A 141 10.25 -17.42 -1.75
N ALA A 142 10.70 -16.46 -0.93
CA ALA A 142 11.63 -16.74 0.15
C ALA A 142 10.99 -17.59 1.25
N THR A 143 11.79 -18.42 1.92
CA THR A 143 11.35 -19.24 3.05
C THR A 143 11.40 -18.52 4.38
N GLU A 144 12.14 -17.42 4.46
CA GLU A 144 12.41 -16.68 5.70
C GLU A 144 12.53 -15.17 5.45
N TRP A 145 12.43 -14.41 6.55
CA TRP A 145 12.59 -12.96 6.56
C TRP A 145 14.04 -12.60 6.91
N VAL A 146 14.63 -11.67 6.17
CA VAL A 146 15.95 -11.11 6.49
C VAL A 146 15.77 -9.89 7.38
N THR A 147 16.37 -9.91 8.57
CA THR A 147 16.20 -8.84 9.55
C THR A 147 17.49 -8.08 9.80
N GLN A 148 17.40 -6.75 9.86
CA GLN A 148 18.53 -5.87 10.15
C GLN A 148 18.11 -4.73 11.08
N ASP A 149 19.04 -4.34 11.95
CA ASP A 149 18.87 -3.21 12.86
C ASP A 149 19.59 -1.98 12.32
N PHE A 150 18.92 -0.84 12.44
CA PHE A 150 19.41 0.46 11.98
C PHE A 150 19.34 1.48 13.10
N SER A 151 20.41 2.25 13.26
CA SER A 151 20.46 3.35 14.22
C SER A 151 19.73 4.58 13.69
N CYS A 152 18.91 5.21 14.52
CA CYS A 152 18.27 6.49 14.25
C CYS A 152 18.73 7.51 15.32
N SER A 153 19.75 8.31 15.00
CA SER A 153 20.42 9.17 15.99
C SER A 153 19.52 10.25 16.60
N HIS A 154 18.52 10.72 15.85
CA HIS A 154 17.57 11.74 16.31
C HIS A 154 16.39 11.16 17.09
N GLY A 155 16.31 9.84 17.19
CA GLY A 155 15.23 9.14 17.86
C GLY A 155 13.97 9.03 17.01
N PHE A 156 13.39 7.83 16.94
CA PHE A 156 12.13 7.54 16.29
C PHE A 156 11.09 7.19 17.35
N ASP A 157 9.94 7.85 17.35
CA ASP A 157 8.87 7.55 18.31
C ASP A 157 8.26 6.17 18.00
N PRO A 158 8.40 5.17 18.89
CA PRO A 158 7.93 3.81 18.65
C PRO A 158 6.41 3.65 18.87
N TYR A 159 5.70 4.68 19.32
CA TYR A 159 4.27 4.60 19.62
C TYR A 159 3.43 5.45 18.66
N MET A 160 4.03 6.49 18.08
CA MET A 160 3.32 7.46 17.25
C MET A 160 4.06 7.66 15.92
N HIS A 161 3.72 6.82 14.95
CA HIS A 161 4.26 6.90 13.59
C HIS A 161 3.18 6.67 12.54
N SER A 162 3.47 7.09 11.31
CA SER A 162 2.64 6.85 10.13
C SER A 162 2.68 5.37 9.72
N ASN A 163 1.84 5.02 8.74
CA ASN A 163 2.05 3.80 7.98
C ASN A 163 3.34 3.90 7.15
N LEU A 164 3.88 2.75 6.75
CA LEU A 164 4.93 2.67 5.75
C LEU A 164 4.36 2.98 4.37
N VAL A 165 5.11 3.72 3.55
CA VAL A 165 4.74 4.03 2.16
C VAL A 165 5.89 3.69 1.23
N TYR A 166 5.63 2.94 0.17
CA TYR A 166 6.60 2.70 -0.89
C TYR A 166 6.44 3.68 -2.06
N ALA A 167 7.51 4.40 -2.38
CA ALA A 167 7.58 5.29 -3.54
C ALA A 167 9.03 5.41 -4.03
N ASN A 168 9.24 5.48 -5.34
CA ASN A 168 10.56 5.67 -5.95
C ASN A 168 11.65 4.73 -5.39
N ASP A 169 11.34 3.44 -5.30
CA ASP A 169 12.23 2.38 -4.79
C ASP A 169 12.64 2.48 -3.32
N HIS A 170 11.99 3.38 -2.58
CA HIS A 170 12.24 3.63 -1.18
C HIS A 170 10.99 3.35 -0.34
N PHE A 171 11.20 3.00 0.93
CA PHE A 171 10.17 2.91 1.94
C PHE A 171 10.30 4.04 2.95
N TYR A 172 9.22 4.77 3.15
CA TYR A 172 9.16 5.94 4.02
C TYR A 172 8.27 5.70 5.23
N CYS A 173 8.72 6.14 6.41
CA CYS A 173 7.92 6.14 7.64
C CYS A 173 8.19 7.41 8.44
N PHE A 174 7.13 8.11 8.85
CA PHE A 174 7.24 9.37 9.57
C PHE A 174 6.77 9.21 11.01
N SER A 175 7.55 9.70 11.98
CA SER A 175 7.16 9.70 13.39
C SER A 175 6.66 11.08 13.85
N SER A 176 5.82 11.10 14.88
CA SER A 176 5.33 12.32 15.54
C SER A 176 6.45 13.22 16.07
N GLY A 177 7.64 12.67 16.31
CA GLY A 177 8.84 13.41 16.70
C GLY A 177 9.48 14.22 15.57
N GLY A 178 8.84 14.31 14.40
CA GLY A 178 9.34 15.07 13.26
C GLY A 178 10.45 14.35 12.49
N VAL A 179 10.60 13.03 12.68
CA VAL A 179 11.63 12.23 12.02
C VAL A 179 11.02 11.38 10.91
N LEU A 180 11.49 11.60 9.68
CA LEU A 180 11.22 10.76 8.52
C LEU A 180 12.37 9.76 8.36
N VAL A 181 12.03 8.48 8.35
CA VAL A 181 12.94 7.40 7.97
C VAL A 181 12.74 7.10 6.50
N ASP A 182 13.85 7.01 5.77
CA ASP A 182 13.92 6.63 4.37
C ASP A 182 14.80 5.38 4.24
N PHE A 183 14.21 4.29 3.79
CA PHE A 183 14.89 3.03 3.54
C PHE A 183 15.00 2.77 2.03
N ASP A 184 16.23 2.76 1.52
CA ASP A 184 16.55 2.41 0.14
C ASP A 184 16.63 0.89 0.00
N LEU A 185 15.75 0.34 -0.84
CA LEU A 185 15.66 -1.11 -1.05
C LEU A 185 16.89 -1.68 -1.78
N ALA A 186 17.50 -0.92 -2.70
CA ALA A 186 18.60 -1.39 -3.52
C ALA A 186 19.89 -1.50 -2.71
N SER A 187 20.22 -0.45 -1.95
CA SER A 187 21.42 -0.44 -1.09
C SER A 187 21.19 -1.10 0.27
N ARG A 188 19.93 -1.34 0.66
CA ARG A 188 19.52 -1.79 2.00
C ARG A 188 20.07 -0.90 3.11
N THR A 189 20.06 0.40 2.86
CA THR A 189 20.50 1.41 3.82
C THR A 189 19.32 2.23 4.31
N MET A 190 19.46 2.75 5.52
CA MET A 190 18.47 3.62 6.13
C MET A 190 19.10 5.00 6.37
N SER A 191 18.44 6.03 5.87
CA SER A 191 18.72 7.42 6.20
C SER A 191 17.53 8.02 6.96
N HIS A 192 17.73 9.19 7.56
CA HIS A 192 16.66 9.88 8.26
C HIS A 192 16.81 11.39 8.15
N GLN A 193 15.67 12.07 8.09
CA GLN A 193 15.56 13.53 8.04
C GLN A 193 14.71 14.01 9.22
N VAL A 194 15.01 15.21 9.72
CA VAL A 194 14.37 15.77 10.90
C VAL A 194 13.82 17.16 10.58
N TRP A 195 12.59 17.40 11.02
CA TRP A 195 11.96 18.73 10.99
C TRP A 195 11.79 19.23 12.43
N ASN A 196 12.60 20.22 12.81
CA ASN A 196 12.63 20.77 14.16
C ASN A 196 11.51 21.77 14.47
N GLU A 197 10.58 22.05 13.55
CA GLU A 197 9.48 22.97 13.81
C GLU A 197 8.18 22.49 13.16
N HIS A 198 7.16 22.28 13.98
CA HIS A 198 5.77 22.40 13.55
C HIS A 198 5.23 23.67 14.19
N ARG A 199 5.61 24.84 13.66
CA ARG A 199 4.66 25.96 13.74
C ARG A 199 3.50 25.58 12.84
N CYS A 200 2.50 24.90 13.40
CA CYS A 200 1.23 24.74 12.73
C CYS A 200 0.65 26.16 12.57
N PRO A 201 0.57 26.73 11.35
CA PRO A 201 0.12 28.11 11.18
C PRO A 201 -1.37 28.31 11.52
N TYR A 202 -2.07 27.22 11.89
CA TYR A 202 -3.50 27.19 12.19
C TYR A 202 -3.82 26.94 13.67
N MET A 203 -2.82 26.87 14.56
CA MET A 203 -3.05 26.90 16.00
C MET A 203 -2.67 28.30 16.51
N HIS A 204 -3.69 29.14 16.69
CA HIS A 204 -3.63 30.44 17.35
C HIS A 204 -3.92 30.31 18.84
#